data_AF-A0A550BS12-F1
#
_entry.id   AF-A0A550BS12-F1
#
_cell.length_a   1.000
_cell.length_b   1.000
_cell.length_c   1.000
_cell.angle_alpha   90.00
_cell.angle_beta   90.00
_cell.angle_gamma   90.00
#
_symmetry.space_group_name_H-M   'P 1'
#
loop_
_entity.id
_entity.type
_entity.pdbx_description
1 polymer ?
#
loop_
_entity_poly.entity_id
_entity_poly.type
_entity_poly.pdbx_seq_one_letter_code
_entity_poly.pdbx_strand_id
1 'polypeptide(L)'
;MADDVACPEVPVIGAPARRRVQFDCEGASESDPVSPDDNDDGEGKDTAGSSLTKSAASMREFIITCPNVIPPHVNLRDKSIKHRFTQAPPSYLLGYPAIPRILYDELVKRGRHLQSREATLDAWLASIERQTGLTWGKGIQKEILAHEEHWLVYIAKSSRLKDILAVPQDDRDLFRRAMEVAEDPYLIIFCSPKCYIS
;
A
#
# COMPACT_ATOMS: atom_id res chain seq x y z
N MET A 1 34.42 17.95 -49.48
CA MET A 1 32.97 17.85 -49.74
C MET A 1 32.39 17.24 -48.49
N ALA A 2 31.74 18.07 -47.67
CA ALA A 2 31.14 17.67 -46.40
C ALA A 2 29.65 17.52 -46.67
N ASP A 3 29.13 16.31 -46.50
CA ASP A 3 27.70 16.04 -46.60
C ASP A 3 27.06 16.24 -45.22
N ASP A 4 26.22 17.29 -45.16
CA ASP A 4 25.23 17.56 -44.13
C ASP A 4 24.20 16.42 -44.10
N VAL A 5 24.14 15.68 -43.00
CA VAL A 5 23.06 14.70 -42.75
C VAL A 5 22.10 15.30 -41.74
N ALA A 6 20.99 15.81 -42.27
CA ALA A 6 19.85 16.29 -41.50
C ALA A 6 19.17 15.15 -40.73
N CYS A 7 18.84 15.40 -39.46
CA CYS A 7 18.02 14.51 -38.64
C CYS A 7 16.56 14.50 -39.14
N PRO A 8 15.92 13.33 -39.29
CA PRO A 8 14.48 13.28 -39.54
C PRO A 8 13.66 13.54 -38.27
N GLU A 9 12.67 14.42 -38.39
CA GLU A 9 11.63 14.70 -37.40
C GLU A 9 10.76 13.47 -37.14
N VAL A 10 10.48 13.18 -35.86
CA VAL A 10 9.59 12.11 -35.44
C VAL A 10 8.15 12.66 -35.31
N PRO A 11 7.13 12.01 -35.90
CA PRO A 11 5.75 12.47 -35.80
C PRO A 11 5.16 12.25 -34.41
N VAL A 12 4.48 13.27 -33.89
CA VAL A 12 3.71 13.26 -32.64
C VAL A 12 2.43 12.43 -32.86
N ILE A 13 2.38 11.23 -32.28
CA ILE A 13 1.17 10.41 -32.26
C ILE A 13 0.30 10.83 -31.08
N GLY A 14 -0.90 11.32 -31.41
CA GLY A 14 -1.88 11.88 -30.49
C GLY A 14 -2.40 10.91 -29.42
N ALA A 15 -2.61 11.44 -28.23
CA ALA A 15 -3.23 10.74 -27.11
C ALA A 15 -4.71 10.41 -27.41
N PRO A 16 -5.19 9.19 -27.11
CA PRO A 16 -6.60 8.85 -27.28
C PRO A 16 -7.49 9.53 -26.21
N ALA A 17 -8.60 10.07 -26.68
CA ALA A 17 -9.62 10.78 -25.91
C ALA A 17 -10.24 9.93 -24.79
N ARG A 18 -10.29 10.49 -23.58
CA ARG A 18 -10.98 9.90 -22.42
C ARG A 18 -12.50 10.10 -22.55
N ARG A 19 -13.26 9.01 -22.66
CA ARG A 19 -14.71 8.99 -22.41
C ARG A 19 -14.97 9.31 -20.94
N ARG A 20 -15.76 10.34 -20.69
CA ARG A 20 -16.30 10.71 -19.37
C ARG A 20 -17.51 9.81 -19.12
N VAL A 21 -17.48 9.00 -18.07
CA VAL A 21 -18.67 8.32 -17.54
C VAL A 21 -19.14 9.15 -16.34
N GLN A 22 -20.36 9.65 -16.44
CA GLN A 22 -21.06 10.42 -15.43
C GLN A 22 -21.88 9.43 -14.59
N PHE A 23 -21.73 9.47 -13.27
CA PHE A 23 -22.59 8.73 -12.34
C PHE A 23 -23.43 9.77 -11.59
N ASP A 24 -24.73 9.72 -11.82
CA ASP A 24 -25.71 10.46 -11.04
C ASP A 24 -25.99 9.69 -9.75
N CYS A 25 -25.75 10.31 -8.60
CA CYS A 25 -26.18 9.82 -7.30
C CYS A 25 -27.45 10.56 -6.90
N GLU A 26 -28.59 9.87 -6.98
CA GLU A 26 -29.85 10.32 -6.39
C GLU A 26 -30.09 9.60 -5.06
N GLY A 27 -30.57 10.36 -4.07
CA GLY A 27 -31.52 9.85 -3.08
C GLY A 27 -30.95 9.46 -1.71
N ALA A 28 -30.64 10.45 -0.89
CA ALA A 28 -30.77 10.32 0.56
C ALA A 28 -32.21 10.69 0.96
N SER A 29 -32.83 9.87 1.82
CA SER A 29 -34.03 10.27 2.56
C SER A 29 -33.96 9.70 3.97
N GLU A 30 -34.01 10.62 4.93
CA GLU A 30 -34.14 10.46 6.38
C GLU A 30 -35.43 9.75 6.78
N SER A 31 -35.41 9.04 7.92
CA SER A 31 -36.37 9.25 9.02
C SER A 31 -36.00 8.42 10.27
N ASP A 32 -35.51 9.14 11.28
CA ASP A 32 -35.96 9.24 12.69
C ASP A 32 -36.27 8.03 13.62
N PRO A 33 -36.16 8.25 14.96
CA PRO A 33 -35.83 7.25 15.96
C PRO A 33 -37.01 6.76 16.80
N VAL A 34 -36.85 5.57 17.43
CA VAL A 34 -37.72 5.08 18.50
C VAL A 34 -36.87 4.50 19.63
N SER A 35 -37.12 4.98 20.85
CA SER A 35 -36.93 4.34 22.16
C SER A 35 -38.26 4.54 22.92
N PRO A 36 -38.54 3.96 24.11
CA PRO A 36 -37.72 3.15 25.03
C PRO A 36 -38.50 1.93 25.64
N ASP A 37 -38.08 1.49 26.83
CA ASP A 37 -38.74 0.60 27.83
C ASP A 37 -38.49 -0.92 27.66
N ASP A 38 -38.23 -1.75 28.68
CA ASP A 38 -38.26 -1.66 30.14
C ASP A 38 -37.54 -2.91 30.74
N ASN A 39 -36.95 -2.77 31.93
CA ASN A 39 -36.66 -3.74 33.01
C ASN A 39 -36.37 -5.25 32.72
N ASP A 40 -35.22 -5.75 33.20
CA ASP A 40 -35.15 -7.08 33.86
C ASP A 40 -33.88 -7.19 34.75
N ASP A 41 -34.08 -7.12 36.07
CA ASP A 41 -33.06 -7.40 37.10
C ASP A 41 -33.03 -8.91 37.38
N GLY A 42 -32.18 -9.63 36.65
CA GLY A 42 -31.93 -11.06 36.83
C GLY A 42 -30.56 -11.34 37.46
N GLU A 43 -30.50 -11.40 38.79
CA GLU A 43 -29.34 -11.89 39.53
C GLU A 43 -29.24 -13.43 39.37
N GLY A 44 -28.17 -13.92 38.73
CA GLY A 44 -28.03 -15.33 38.42
C GLY A 44 -26.64 -15.78 37.98
N LYS A 45 -25.87 -16.26 38.96
CA LYS A 45 -24.90 -17.37 38.92
C LYS A 45 -23.66 -17.33 38.02
N ASP A 46 -22.55 -17.59 38.70
CA ASP A 46 -21.30 -18.18 38.23
C ASP A 46 -21.48 -19.10 37.01
N THR A 47 -20.87 -18.74 35.89
CA THR A 47 -20.44 -19.74 34.91
C THR A 47 -19.21 -19.29 34.12
N ALA A 48 -18.20 -20.15 34.16
CA ALA A 48 -17.27 -20.48 33.09
C ALA A 48 -16.39 -19.35 32.52
N GLY A 49 -15.09 -19.53 32.72
CA GLY A 49 -14.11 -19.13 31.73
C GLY A 49 -14.54 -19.67 30.37
N SER A 50 -14.70 -18.76 29.42
CA SER A 50 -14.83 -19.10 28.01
C SER A 50 -14.03 -18.07 27.21
N SER A 51 -12.79 -18.45 26.96
CA SER A 51 -12.14 -18.36 25.65
C SER A 51 -12.82 -17.41 24.64
N LEU A 52 -12.48 -16.13 24.71
CA LEU A 52 -12.46 -15.30 23.51
C LEU A 52 -11.04 -15.33 22.97
N THR A 53 -10.67 -16.49 22.41
CA THR A 53 -9.77 -16.51 21.26
C THR A 53 -10.40 -15.58 20.23
N LYS A 54 -10.00 -14.31 20.25
CA LYS A 54 -10.23 -13.36 19.16
C LYS A 54 -9.81 -14.09 17.90
N SER A 55 -10.81 -14.54 17.15
CA SER A 55 -10.64 -15.10 15.81
C SER A 55 -9.70 -14.15 15.08
N ALA A 56 -8.49 -14.65 14.79
CA ALA A 56 -7.51 -13.90 14.02
C ALA A 56 -8.10 -13.75 12.62
N ALA A 57 -8.85 -12.67 12.41
CA ALA A 57 -9.27 -12.26 11.08
C ALA A 57 -8.01 -12.27 10.22
N SER A 58 -8.04 -13.04 9.13
CA SER A 58 -6.91 -13.20 8.22
C SER A 58 -6.44 -11.81 7.81
N MET A 59 -5.20 -11.45 8.16
CA MET A 59 -4.60 -10.17 7.79
C MET A 59 -4.59 -10.05 6.26
N ARG A 60 -4.96 -8.87 5.75
CA ARG A 60 -4.98 -8.61 4.30
C ARG A 60 -3.54 -8.61 3.77
N GLU A 61 -3.33 -9.28 2.64
CA GLU A 61 -2.01 -9.37 2.02
C GLU A 61 -1.87 -8.41 0.83
N PHE A 62 -0.67 -7.86 0.66
CA PHE A 62 -0.30 -7.06 -0.51
C PHE A 62 1.06 -7.56 -1.04
N ILE A 63 1.05 -8.21 -2.20
CA ILE A 63 2.25 -8.87 -2.74
C ILE A 63 2.92 -7.96 -3.77
N ILE A 64 4.19 -7.64 -3.53
CA ILE A 64 5.05 -6.90 -4.45
C ILE A 64 6.01 -7.89 -5.10
N THR A 65 5.89 -8.08 -6.41
CA THR A 65 6.81 -8.93 -7.17
C THR A 65 7.70 -8.07 -8.06
N CYS A 66 9.00 -8.07 -7.77
CA CYS A 66 9.98 -7.36 -8.59
C CYS A 66 10.30 -8.14 -9.87
N PRO A 67 10.44 -7.47 -11.02
CA PRO A 67 10.90 -8.11 -12.26
C PRO A 67 12.27 -8.77 -12.10
N ASN A 68 12.47 -9.93 -12.73
CA ASN A 68 13.76 -10.63 -12.70
C ASN A 68 14.86 -9.79 -13.38
N VAL A 69 16.07 -9.86 -12.84
CA VAL A 69 17.25 -9.23 -13.43
C VAL A 69 17.92 -10.21 -14.37
N ILE A 70 17.73 -10.00 -15.67
CA ILE A 70 18.30 -10.81 -16.76
C ILE A 70 19.29 -9.94 -17.54
N PRO A 71 20.58 -10.32 -17.63
CA PRO A 71 21.55 -9.57 -18.42
C PRO A 71 21.16 -9.52 -19.91
N PRO A 72 21.46 -8.42 -20.64
CA PRO A 72 21.02 -8.23 -22.03
C PRO A 72 21.48 -9.34 -23.00
N HIS A 73 22.61 -9.99 -22.70
CA HIS A 73 23.20 -11.04 -23.54
C HIS A 73 22.64 -12.44 -23.26
N VAL A 74 21.80 -12.61 -22.24
CA VAL A 74 21.25 -13.92 -21.86
C VAL A 74 19.99 -14.20 -22.67
N ASN A 75 20.07 -15.18 -23.57
CA ASN A 75 18.89 -15.70 -24.27
C ASN A 75 18.22 -16.82 -23.45
N LEU A 76 17.16 -16.49 -22.72
CA LEU A 76 16.39 -17.47 -21.94
C LEU A 76 15.71 -18.57 -22.78
N ARG A 77 15.63 -18.41 -24.11
CA ARG A 77 15.08 -19.43 -25.01
C ARG A 77 16.13 -20.43 -25.47
N ASP A 78 17.42 -20.16 -25.23
CA ASP A 78 18.48 -21.10 -25.54
C ASP A 78 18.39 -22.30 -24.60
N LYS A 79 18.00 -23.45 -25.16
CA LYS A 79 17.87 -24.72 -24.43
C LYS A 79 19.20 -25.46 -24.29
N SER A 80 20.25 -25.03 -24.99
CA SER A 80 21.58 -25.63 -24.88
C SER A 80 22.32 -25.19 -23.61
N ILE A 81 21.89 -24.06 -23.02
CA ILE A 81 22.48 -23.47 -21.81
C ILE A 81 21.54 -23.71 -20.63
N LYS A 82 22.08 -24.25 -19.53
CA LYS A 82 21.34 -24.33 -18.26
C LYS A 82 21.38 -22.99 -17.54
N HIS A 83 20.35 -22.18 -17.74
CA HIS A 83 20.18 -20.91 -17.02
C HIS A 83 20.03 -21.14 -15.51
N ARG A 84 20.80 -20.41 -14.70
CA ARG A 84 20.73 -20.48 -13.25
C ARG A 84 20.30 -19.12 -12.69
N PHE A 85 19.52 -19.17 -11.62
CA PHE A 85 19.03 -17.99 -10.94
C PHE A 85 19.19 -18.16 -9.43
N THR A 86 19.46 -17.05 -8.76
CA THR A 86 19.35 -16.95 -7.30
C THR A 86 18.26 -15.94 -6.95
N GLN A 87 17.60 -16.13 -5.83
CA GLN A 87 16.58 -15.21 -5.33
C GLN A 87 16.80 -15.06 -3.83
N ALA A 88 16.93 -13.81 -3.36
CA ALA A 88 16.93 -13.56 -1.93
C ALA A 88 15.55 -13.92 -1.34
N PRO A 89 15.50 -14.38 -0.08
CA PRO A 89 14.23 -14.60 0.60
C PRO A 89 13.33 -13.34 0.55
N PRO A 90 12.01 -13.50 0.59
CA PRO A 90 11.10 -12.36 0.66
C PRO A 90 11.31 -11.58 1.97
N SER A 91 10.96 -10.30 1.92
CA SER A 91 10.84 -9.45 3.11
C SER A 91 9.36 -9.21 3.39
N TYR A 92 8.98 -9.28 4.66
CA TYR A 92 7.62 -9.05 5.13
C TYR A 92 7.56 -7.72 5.85
N LEU A 93 6.54 -6.92 5.56
CA LEU A 93 6.31 -5.63 6.20
C LEU A 93 4.88 -5.57 6.73
N LEU A 94 4.67 -4.80 7.80
CA LEU A 94 3.35 -4.46 8.32
C LEU A 94 3.09 -2.98 8.06
N GLY A 95 2.20 -2.67 7.11
CA GLY A 95 2.12 -1.32 6.57
C GLY A 95 0.92 -1.02 5.69
N TYR A 96 0.92 0.18 5.10
CA TYR A 96 -0.03 0.61 4.09
C TYR A 96 0.70 0.98 2.80
N PRO A 97 0.24 0.49 1.63
CA PRO A 97 0.62 1.08 0.36
C PRO A 97 -0.19 2.36 0.12
N ALA A 98 0.50 3.49 -0.03
CA ALA A 98 -0.10 4.77 -0.40
C ALA A 98 0.31 5.16 -1.82
N ILE A 99 -0.66 5.46 -2.67
CA ILE A 99 -0.40 5.99 -4.01
C ILE A 99 -0.51 7.52 -3.91
N PRO A 100 0.56 8.31 -4.14
CA PRO A 100 0.54 9.75 -3.88
C PRO A 100 -0.54 10.52 -4.64
N ARG A 101 -0.95 10.02 -5.80
CA ARG A 101 -2.07 10.57 -6.57
C ARG A 101 -3.40 10.40 -5.82
N ILE A 102 -3.71 9.18 -5.40
CA ILE A 102 -4.94 8.86 -4.69
C ILE A 102 -4.96 9.55 -3.33
N LEU A 103 -3.84 9.52 -2.61
CA LEU A 103 -3.67 10.20 -1.34
C LEU A 103 -3.93 11.71 -1.45
N TYR A 104 -3.37 12.35 -2.47
CA TYR A 104 -3.63 13.77 -2.72
C TYR A 104 -5.13 14.03 -2.95
N ASP A 105 -5.77 13.25 -3.83
CA ASP A 105 -7.20 13.39 -4.13
C ASP A 105 -8.07 13.22 -2.86
N GLU A 106 -7.71 12.31 -1.97
CA GLU A 106 -8.37 12.12 -0.68
C GLU A 106 -8.15 13.29 0.29
N LEU A 107 -6.94 13.84 0.35
CA LEU A 107 -6.63 15.02 1.17
C LEU A 107 -7.37 16.26 0.68
N VAL A 108 -7.52 16.42 -0.63
CA VAL A 108 -8.34 17.48 -1.25
C VAL A 108 -9.81 17.32 -0.83
N LYS A 109 -10.38 16.11 -0.93
CA LYS A 109 -11.76 15.83 -0.51
C LYS A 109 -12.00 16.12 0.97
N ARG A 110 -11.00 15.93 1.82
CA ARG A 110 -11.03 16.26 3.26
C ARG A 110 -10.76 17.75 3.56
N GLY A 111 -10.56 18.60 2.54
CA GLY A 111 -10.27 20.02 2.72
C GLY A 111 -8.88 20.32 3.27
N ARG A 112 -7.93 19.37 3.17
CA ARG A 112 -6.55 19.50 3.71
C ARG A 112 -5.50 19.78 2.64
N HIS A 113 -5.92 20.26 1.48
CA HIS A 113 -4.98 20.63 0.42
C HIS A 113 -4.28 21.95 0.75
N LEU A 114 -3.01 22.03 0.37
CA LEU A 114 -2.22 23.26 0.43
C LEU A 114 -2.09 23.85 -0.97
N GLN A 115 -1.26 24.89 -1.10
CA GLN A 115 -1.05 25.65 -2.34
C GLN A 115 -0.58 24.78 -3.53
N SER A 116 0.12 23.67 -3.26
CA SER A 116 0.54 22.71 -4.28
C SER A 116 0.34 21.27 -3.84
N ARG A 117 0.42 20.36 -4.82
CA ARG A 117 0.39 18.92 -4.58
C ARG A 117 1.57 18.48 -3.73
N GLU A 118 2.78 18.95 -4.06
CA GLU A 118 3.99 18.62 -3.30
C GLU A 118 3.85 19.06 -1.84
N ALA A 119 3.46 20.33 -1.60
CA ALA A 119 3.28 20.85 -0.25
C ALA A 119 2.25 20.04 0.54
N THR A 120 1.15 19.64 -0.09
CA THR A 120 0.10 18.81 0.54
C THR A 120 0.63 17.44 0.97
N LEU A 121 1.38 16.78 0.10
CA LEU A 121 1.95 15.46 0.37
C LEU A 121 3.09 15.53 1.39
N ASP A 122 3.92 16.57 1.33
CA ASP A 122 4.99 16.81 2.32
C ASP A 122 4.40 17.10 3.71
N ALA A 123 3.32 17.88 3.78
CA ALA A 123 2.62 18.12 5.04
C ALA A 123 2.03 16.84 5.64
N TRP A 124 1.53 15.93 4.80
CA TRP A 124 1.07 14.61 5.23
C TRP A 124 2.22 13.75 5.75
N LEU A 125 3.34 13.69 5.03
CA LEU A 125 4.55 12.97 5.49
C LEU A 125 5.07 13.52 6.82
N ALA A 126 5.11 14.85 6.97
CA ALA A 126 5.50 15.50 8.22
C ALA A 126 4.52 15.20 9.37
N SER A 127 3.24 15.01 9.08
CA SER A 127 2.26 14.57 10.08
C SER A 127 2.53 13.13 10.53
N ILE A 128 2.82 12.22 9.60
CA ILE A 128 3.21 10.84 9.91
C ILE A 128 4.48 10.81 10.76
N GLU A 129 5.52 11.52 10.33
CA GLU A 129 6.79 11.60 11.07
C GLU A 129 6.55 12.10 12.50
N ARG A 130 5.72 13.13 12.69
CA ARG A 130 5.40 13.65 14.03
C ARG A 130 4.68 12.63 14.91
N GLN A 131 3.77 11.84 14.34
CA GLN A 131 2.93 10.91 15.09
C GLN A 131 3.60 9.56 15.34
N THR A 132 4.49 9.13 14.44
CA THR A 132 5.05 7.77 14.43
C THR A 132 6.58 7.72 14.47
N GLY A 133 7.25 8.83 14.18
CA GLY A 133 8.70 8.88 14.00
C GLY A 133 9.20 8.21 12.72
N LEU A 134 8.31 7.82 11.81
CA LEU A 134 8.69 7.20 10.54
C LEU A 134 9.17 8.25 9.53
N THR A 135 10.24 7.93 8.82
CA THR A 135 10.86 8.80 7.81
C THR A 135 11.27 8.01 6.57
N TRP A 136 11.67 8.71 5.50
CA TRP A 136 12.23 8.08 4.31
C TRP A 136 13.43 7.20 4.65
N GLY A 137 13.38 5.94 4.20
CA GLY A 137 14.38 4.91 4.53
C GLY A 137 14.21 4.28 5.92
N LYS A 138 13.35 4.85 6.77
CA LYS A 138 13.05 4.34 8.11
C LYS A 138 11.54 4.24 8.32
N GLY A 139 10.95 3.22 7.69
CA GLY A 139 9.52 2.95 7.74
C GLY A 139 8.71 3.63 6.64
N ILE A 140 9.33 4.47 5.81
CA ILE A 140 8.74 4.94 4.56
C ILE A 140 9.67 4.59 3.41
N GLN A 141 9.18 3.86 2.41
CA GLN A 141 9.95 3.46 1.23
C GLN A 141 9.18 3.80 -0.05
N LYS A 142 9.88 4.36 -1.02
CA LYS A 142 9.34 4.66 -2.35
C LYS A 142 9.62 3.51 -3.30
N GLU A 143 8.59 3.06 -3.99
CA GLU A 143 8.67 2.02 -5.02
C GLU A 143 7.96 2.48 -6.29
N ILE A 144 8.44 2.00 -7.44
CA ILE A 144 7.74 2.17 -8.72
C ILE A 144 7.15 0.82 -9.09
N LEU A 145 5.82 0.71 -9.00
CA LEU A 145 5.07 -0.52 -9.30
C LEU A 145 4.17 -0.25 -10.50
N ALA A 146 4.27 -1.06 -11.55
CA ALA A 146 3.47 -0.91 -12.77
C ALA A 146 3.46 0.53 -13.35
N HIS A 147 4.62 1.21 -13.31
CA HIS A 147 4.81 2.61 -13.75
C HIS A 147 4.10 3.68 -12.90
N GLU A 148 3.54 3.31 -11.74
CA GLU A 148 3.00 4.25 -10.75
C GLU A 148 3.93 4.32 -9.53
N GLU A 149 3.99 5.48 -8.90
CA GLU A 149 4.73 5.67 -7.64
C GLU A 149 3.89 5.18 -6.47
N HIS A 150 4.49 4.34 -5.64
CA HIS A 150 3.91 3.82 -4.40
C HIS A 150 4.81 4.17 -3.22
N TRP A 151 4.20 4.62 -2.13
CA TRP A 151 4.84 4.84 -0.86
C TRP A 151 4.43 3.72 0.10
N LEU A 152 5.37 2.89 0.50
CA LEU A 152 5.16 1.86 1.49
C LEU A 152 5.46 2.47 2.86
N VAL A 153 4.41 2.70 3.65
CA VAL A 153 4.53 3.19 5.03
C VAL A 153 4.35 2.00 5.97
N TYR A 154 5.36 1.64 6.75
CA TYR A 154 5.38 0.42 7.56
C TYR A 154 6.02 0.63 8.93
N ILE A 155 5.48 -0.06 9.94
CA ILE A 155 5.98 -0.01 11.33
C ILE A 155 6.92 -1.16 11.67
N ALA A 156 6.84 -2.26 10.91
CA ALA A 156 7.69 -3.44 11.13
C ALA A 156 8.15 -4.00 9.78
N LYS A 157 9.38 -4.50 9.76
CA LYS A 157 10.00 -5.19 8.61
C LYS A 157 10.83 -6.36 9.14
N SER A 158 10.62 -7.55 8.59
CA SER A 158 11.41 -8.75 8.93
C SER A 158 11.56 -9.67 7.72
N SER A 159 12.63 -10.46 7.68
CA SER A 159 12.77 -11.59 6.75
C SER A 159 11.94 -12.80 7.16
N ARG A 160 11.32 -12.79 8.35
CA ARG A 160 10.51 -13.87 8.89
C ARG A 160 9.08 -13.40 9.10
N LEU A 161 8.14 -14.10 8.45
CA LEU A 161 6.71 -13.82 8.59
C LEU A 161 6.23 -13.84 10.04
N LYS A 162 6.75 -14.77 10.86
CA LYS A 162 6.35 -14.92 12.26
C LYS A 162 6.59 -13.67 13.09
N ASP A 163 7.67 -12.92 12.80
CA ASP A 163 7.99 -11.71 13.55
C ASP A 163 6.97 -10.60 13.25
N ILE A 164 6.48 -10.53 12.00
CA ILE A 164 5.44 -9.57 11.60
C ILE A 164 4.08 -9.94 12.21
N LEU A 165 3.72 -11.22 12.19
CA LEU A 165 2.46 -11.69 12.78
C LEU A 165 2.43 -11.52 14.31
N ALA A 166 3.60 -11.51 14.95
CA ALA A 166 3.75 -11.30 16.39
C ALA A 166 3.63 -9.83 16.83
N VAL A 167 3.56 -8.86 15.90
CA VAL A 167 3.38 -7.45 16.26
C VAL A 167 2.06 -7.29 17.04
N PRO A 168 2.08 -6.72 18.25
CA PRO A 168 0.90 -6.53 19.08
C PRO A 168 -0.23 -5.76 18.39
N GLN A 169 -1.47 -6.06 18.77
CA GLN A 169 -2.64 -5.34 18.24
C GLN A 169 -2.62 -3.86 18.63
N ASP A 170 -2.15 -3.52 19.83
CA ASP A 170 -2.07 -2.13 20.29
C ASP A 170 -1.18 -1.27 19.38
N ASP A 171 -0.05 -1.82 18.93
CA ASP A 171 0.84 -1.15 17.98
C ASP A 171 0.16 -0.95 16.62
N ARG A 172 -0.63 -1.93 16.16
CA ARG A 172 -1.41 -1.82 14.93
C ARG A 172 -2.49 -0.75 15.05
N ASP A 173 -3.17 -0.67 16.18
CA ASP A 173 -4.21 0.31 16.46
C ASP A 173 -3.67 1.73 16.62
N LEU A 174 -2.48 1.89 17.21
CA LEU A 174 -1.77 3.16 17.24
C LEU A 174 -1.37 3.60 15.84
N PHE A 175 -0.84 2.67 15.05
CA PHE A 175 -0.44 2.97 13.67
C PHE A 175 -1.64 3.31 12.77
N ARG A 176 -2.74 2.56 12.89
CA ARG A 176 -4.01 2.82 12.19
C ARG A 176 -4.54 4.21 12.49
N ARG A 177 -4.53 4.61 13.77
CA ARG A 177 -4.89 5.97 14.20
C ARG A 177 -3.96 7.03 13.60
N ALA A 178 -2.66 6.77 13.60
CA ALA A 178 -1.68 7.72 13.06
C ALA A 178 -1.80 7.90 11.54
N MET A 179 -2.18 6.84 10.83
CA MET A 179 -2.42 6.87 9.39
C MET A 179 -3.80 7.43 9.02
N GLU A 180 -4.68 7.63 10.01
CA GLU A 180 -6.08 8.03 9.83
C GLU A 180 -6.85 7.12 8.85
N VAL A 181 -6.60 5.81 8.97
CA VAL A 181 -7.23 4.76 8.16
C VAL A 181 -8.17 3.94 9.05
N ALA A 182 -9.31 3.49 8.53
CA ALA A 182 -10.27 2.72 9.32
C ALA A 182 -9.86 1.25 9.44
N GLU A 183 -9.22 0.73 8.40
CA GLU A 183 -8.84 -0.66 8.26
C GLU A 183 -7.44 -0.97 8.81
N ASP A 184 -7.23 -2.24 9.16
CA ASP A 184 -5.94 -2.72 9.67
C ASP A 184 -4.81 -2.68 8.62
N PRO A 185 -3.54 -2.55 9.06
CA PRO A 185 -2.40 -2.58 8.16
C PRO A 185 -2.30 -3.91 7.42
N TYR A 186 -1.76 -3.85 6.20
CA TYR A 186 -1.52 -4.99 5.34
C TYR A 186 -0.25 -5.74 5.75
N LEU A 187 -0.26 -7.05 5.56
CA LEU A 187 0.95 -7.83 5.38
C LEU A 187 1.46 -7.59 3.96
N ILE A 188 2.49 -6.75 3.83
CA ILE A 188 3.15 -6.50 2.56
C ILE A 188 4.25 -7.55 2.37
N ILE A 189 4.15 -8.34 1.30
CA ILE A 189 5.14 -9.37 0.96
C ILE A 189 5.98 -8.85 -0.20
N PHE A 190 7.23 -8.50 0.08
CA PHE A 190 8.18 -8.04 -0.92
C PHE A 190 9.01 -9.21 -1.43
N CYS A 191 8.71 -9.65 -2.66
CA CYS A 191 9.43 -10.71 -3.35
C CYS A 191 10.59 -10.12 -4.14
N SER A 192 11.81 -10.36 -3.63
CA SER A 192 13.07 -9.98 -4.28
C SER A 192 13.14 -10.49 -5.72
N PRO A 193 13.78 -9.75 -6.65
CA PRO A 193 13.92 -10.21 -8.02
C PRO A 193 14.80 -11.45 -8.09
N LYS A 194 14.54 -12.34 -9.07
CA LYS A 194 15.50 -13.40 -9.40
C LYS A 194 16.66 -12.80 -10.16
N CYS A 195 17.87 -13.04 -9.69
CA CYS A 195 19.10 -12.59 -10.33
C CYS A 195 19.71 -13.77 -11.10
N TYR A 196 20.02 -13.56 -12.38
CA TYR A 196 20.77 -14.53 -13.17
C TYR A 196 22.18 -14.73 -12.58
N ILE A 197 22.62 -15.98 -12.48
CA ILE A 197 23.97 -16.35 -12.08
C ILE A 197 24.55 -17.23 -13.20
N SER A 198 25.67 -16.82 -13.79
CA SER A 198 26.32 -17.52 -14.90
C SER A 198 26.84 -18.90 -14.49
#